data_AF-A0A3P7DQF6-F1
#
_entry.id   AF-A0A3P7DQF6-F1
#
_cell.length_a   1.000
_cell.length_b   1.000
_cell.length_c   1.000
_cell.angle_alpha   90.00
_cell.angle_beta   90.00
_cell.angle_gamma   90.00
#
_symmetry.space_group_name_H-M   'P 1'
#
loop_
_entity.id
_entity.type
_entity.pdbx_description
1 polymer ?
#
loop_
_entity_poly.entity_id
_entity_poly.type
_entity_poly.pdbx_seq_one_letter_code
_entity_poly.pdbx_strand_id
1 'polypeptide(L)'
;MMELRTGAITQSTHLKVILNDCNVKIVNILMKLLSVIDYFLFIISRMICFKQQLGWEDLFGRRVKVCRTITKRQMGENDYGESWIELNLEVISRHWHLDLLPLAMRFQIIIDSLHFVGSCNAVLQAANKQMFLEDCIAAHMFLPLEAFHFGSLLKGQFLSHFSRVACLGTALEQLRSLNVLRALRNCPAIVDPMFVDFEHDRDIFIVRFAILDGGFRSKNNENSKITNTSPIPGSAIALKVRYNSIRRVLVDLRVKLPNGARGRRIYFHLNYPPEIRKYQRKTEDDEDKIGSDGNRWRSIPENNDDKRDNCAAINESPYFCLQLRQHVSDHTLYQLLSRLRVRAVLSIEFANLKFRYLSVFDYVDAPVRFIGCDYRPYACDEVIISKERNYELPFSRVDPACEKKIRDCDVFGLEYLIAALLSRGAVVKDQILIDKRTRDAFVDMILQRFKDNEELTLEALERLINMIDESKQTPCLFTSFQKIRNTLGGQKDILEEIYHDNKREGYQRVRKVIITPTRIILVVPELLMGNRVLRTFDKDGNGALRIQFRDDDGTPLRVNTV
;
A
#
# COMPACT_ATOMS: atom_id res chain seq x y z
N MET A 1 -22.41 -31.62 -20.24
CA MET A 1 -23.38 -30.51 -20.07
C MET A 1 -23.97 -30.62 -18.67
N MET A 2 -23.40 -29.91 -17.70
CA MET A 2 -24.03 -29.71 -16.40
C MET A 2 -24.61 -28.29 -16.49
N GLU A 3 -25.91 -28.20 -16.76
CA GLU A 3 -26.62 -26.92 -16.71
C GLU A 3 -26.55 -26.39 -15.28
N LEU A 4 -25.78 -25.32 -15.10
CA LEU A 4 -25.77 -24.49 -13.90
C LEU A 4 -27.18 -23.93 -13.69
N ARG A 5 -28.02 -24.68 -12.96
CA ARG A 5 -29.29 -24.20 -12.41
C ARG A 5 -28.99 -23.19 -11.31
N THR A 6 -28.52 -22.00 -11.69
CA THR A 6 -28.70 -20.81 -10.86
C THR A 6 -30.17 -20.44 -10.96
N GLY A 7 -31.00 -21.07 -10.12
CA GLY A 7 -32.34 -20.55 -9.87
C GLY A 7 -32.18 -19.07 -9.53
N ALA A 8 -32.67 -18.20 -10.40
CA ALA A 8 -32.49 -16.75 -10.29
C ALA A 8 -33.31 -16.24 -9.10
N ILE A 9 -32.82 -16.48 -7.88
CA ILE A 9 -33.33 -15.83 -6.69
C ILE A 9 -32.86 -14.38 -6.81
N THR A 10 -33.73 -13.50 -7.31
CA THR A 10 -33.49 -12.05 -7.40
C THR A 10 -33.56 -11.46 -5.99
N GLN A 11 -32.57 -11.77 -5.16
CA GLN A 11 -32.41 -11.11 -3.87
C GLN A 11 -31.78 -9.73 -4.10
N SER A 12 -32.29 -8.75 -3.37
CA SER A 12 -31.71 -7.42 -3.31
C SER A 12 -30.30 -7.48 -2.72
N THR A 13 -29.34 -6.88 -3.41
CA THR A 13 -27.95 -6.75 -2.95
C THR A 13 -27.66 -5.31 -2.54
N HIS A 14 -26.73 -5.13 -1.61
CA HIS A 14 -26.36 -3.81 -1.12
C HIS A 14 -25.02 -3.38 -1.71
N LEU A 15 -25.03 -2.23 -2.40
CA LEU A 15 -23.84 -1.45 -2.73
C LEU A 15 -23.72 -0.31 -1.74
N LYS A 16 -22.48 0.03 -1.38
CA LYS A 16 -22.20 1.20 -0.57
C LYS A 16 -21.37 2.17 -1.38
N VAL A 17 -21.78 3.43 -1.44
CA VAL A 17 -20.95 4.53 -1.96
C VAL A 17 -20.45 5.33 -0.77
N ILE A 18 -19.13 5.41 -0.63
CA ILE A 18 -18.44 6.15 0.44
C ILE A 18 -17.91 7.45 -0.17
N LEU A 19 -18.26 8.58 0.42
CA LEU A 19 -17.88 9.93 -0.02
C LEU A 19 -17.11 10.62 1.10
N ASN A 20 -15.80 10.80 0.90
CA ASN A 20 -14.94 11.53 1.84
C ASN A 20 -14.86 13.00 1.43
N ASP A 21 -14.93 13.93 2.40
CA ASP A 21 -14.78 15.38 2.21
C ASP A 21 -15.71 16.05 1.18
N CYS A 22 -16.91 15.49 0.97
CA CYS A 22 -17.83 15.99 -0.05
C CYS A 22 -18.87 16.96 0.45
N ASN A 23 -18.96 18.11 -0.25
CA ASN A 23 -19.98 19.12 -0.03
C ASN A 23 -21.38 18.49 -0.18
N VAL A 24 -22.26 18.79 0.77
CA VAL A 24 -23.66 18.32 0.80
C VAL A 24 -24.39 18.60 -0.53
N LYS A 25 -24.09 19.72 -1.22
CA LYS A 25 -24.66 20.00 -2.55
C LYS A 25 -24.27 18.93 -3.57
N ILE A 26 -23.01 18.51 -3.60
CA ILE A 26 -22.54 17.48 -4.52
C ILE A 26 -23.09 16.12 -4.10
N VAL A 27 -23.18 15.83 -2.80
CA VAL A 27 -23.84 14.61 -2.32
C VAL A 27 -25.31 14.56 -2.72
N ASN A 28 -26.03 15.69 -2.66
CA ASN A 28 -27.42 15.76 -3.08
C ASN A 28 -27.56 15.64 -4.60
N ILE A 29 -26.64 16.22 -5.37
CA ILE A 29 -26.55 15.97 -6.81
C ILE A 29 -26.32 14.48 -7.05
N LEU A 30 -25.32 13.86 -6.42
CA LEU A 30 -25.04 12.44 -6.58
C LEU A 30 -26.22 11.56 -6.13
N MET A 31 -26.88 11.86 -5.01
CA MET A 31 -28.09 11.17 -4.56
C MET A 31 -29.21 11.29 -5.59
N LYS A 32 -29.47 12.50 -6.11
CA LYS A 32 -30.44 12.71 -7.20
C LYS A 32 -30.04 11.92 -8.44
N LEU A 33 -28.74 11.94 -8.77
CA LEU A 33 -28.17 11.19 -9.89
C LEU A 33 -28.18 9.67 -9.67
N LEU A 34 -28.36 9.19 -8.44
CA LEU A 34 -28.46 7.77 -8.12
C LEU A 34 -29.92 7.32 -7.91
N SER A 35 -30.84 8.22 -7.54
CA SER A 35 -32.22 7.89 -7.10
C SER A 35 -33.34 8.10 -8.12
N VAL A 36 -33.13 8.87 -9.20
CA VAL A 36 -34.24 9.32 -10.05
C VAL A 36 -34.22 8.68 -11.44
N ILE A 37 -35.32 7.99 -11.78
CA ILE A 37 -35.69 7.60 -13.15
C ILE A 37 -36.38 8.76 -13.90
N ASP A 38 -37.07 9.69 -13.23
CA ASP A 38 -37.91 10.71 -13.89
C ASP A 38 -37.58 12.18 -13.56
N TYR A 39 -36.38 12.69 -13.90
CA TYR A 39 -36.13 14.15 -13.89
C TYR A 39 -35.57 14.65 -15.23
N PHE A 40 -36.47 14.73 -16.21
CA PHE A 40 -36.20 15.29 -17.53
C PHE A 40 -35.91 16.82 -17.51
N LEU A 41 -36.20 17.53 -16.41
CA LEU A 41 -36.14 19.01 -16.41
C LEU A 41 -34.84 19.64 -15.88
N PHE A 42 -34.02 18.98 -15.07
CA PHE A 42 -32.83 19.66 -14.50
C PHE A 42 -31.62 19.69 -15.45
N ILE A 43 -31.66 18.87 -16.51
CA ILE A 43 -30.51 18.65 -17.40
C ILE A 43 -30.47 19.61 -18.61
N ILE A 44 -31.57 20.29 -18.94
CA ILE A 44 -31.58 21.20 -20.09
C ILE A 44 -30.61 22.38 -19.91
N SER A 45 -30.33 22.82 -18.68
CA SER A 45 -29.49 24.01 -18.49
C SER A 45 -27.97 23.75 -18.59
N ARG A 46 -27.47 22.51 -18.65
CA ARG A 46 -26.01 22.26 -18.69
C ARG A 46 -25.50 21.17 -19.65
N MET A 47 -26.37 20.48 -20.39
CA MET A 47 -25.95 19.31 -21.22
C MET A 47 -25.97 19.51 -22.75
N ILE A 48 -25.64 20.71 -23.26
CA ILE A 48 -25.42 20.85 -24.73
C ILE A 48 -24.20 20.01 -25.20
N CYS A 49 -23.26 19.62 -24.34
CA CYS A 49 -22.12 18.76 -24.73
C CYS A 49 -22.28 17.24 -24.48
N PHE A 50 -23.34 16.76 -23.82
CA PHE A 50 -23.39 15.34 -23.41
C PHE A 50 -24.44 14.49 -24.14
N LYS A 51 -25.23 15.08 -25.06
CA LYS A 51 -26.29 14.35 -25.78
C LYS A 51 -25.80 13.19 -26.67
N GLN A 52 -24.49 12.94 -26.79
CA GLN A 52 -23.94 11.78 -27.50
C GLN A 52 -23.34 10.69 -26.60
N GLN A 53 -23.29 10.82 -25.27
CA GLN A 53 -22.82 9.73 -24.41
C GLN A 53 -23.69 9.58 -23.15
N LEU A 54 -24.67 8.69 -23.28
CA LEU A 54 -25.43 7.99 -22.22
C LEU A 54 -26.64 8.76 -21.65
N GLY A 55 -27.83 8.22 -21.93
CA GLY A 55 -29.10 8.63 -21.33
C GLY A 55 -29.34 7.88 -20.01
N TRP A 56 -30.30 8.33 -19.21
CA TRP A 56 -30.50 7.86 -17.83
C TRP A 56 -30.96 6.40 -17.68
N GLU A 57 -31.62 5.84 -18.70
CA GLU A 57 -31.85 4.39 -18.79
C GLU A 57 -30.52 3.59 -18.75
N ASP A 58 -29.38 4.25 -19.01
CA ASP A 58 -28.05 3.64 -19.03
C ASP A 58 -27.34 3.59 -17.67
N LEU A 59 -27.78 4.24 -16.59
CA LEU A 59 -26.99 4.24 -15.34
C LEU A 59 -26.93 2.82 -14.75
N PHE A 60 -28.09 2.17 -14.69
CA PHE A 60 -28.23 0.76 -14.34
C PHE A 60 -28.43 -0.14 -15.56
N GLY A 61 -28.63 0.45 -16.76
CA GLY A 61 -29.10 -0.29 -17.93
C GLY A 61 -30.45 -0.94 -17.66
N ARG A 62 -31.01 -1.65 -18.65
CA ARG A 62 -32.13 -2.57 -18.39
C ARG A 62 -31.78 -3.73 -17.43
N ARG A 63 -30.50 -3.86 -17.03
CA ARG A 63 -29.93 -5.07 -16.40
C ARG A 63 -29.81 -4.98 -14.88
N VAL A 64 -29.45 -3.81 -14.34
CA VAL A 64 -29.45 -3.55 -12.89
C VAL A 64 -30.66 -2.66 -12.55
N LYS A 65 -31.27 -2.81 -11.38
CA LYS A 65 -32.38 -1.96 -10.91
C LYS A 65 -32.13 -1.55 -9.47
N VAL A 66 -32.42 -0.29 -9.12
CA VAL A 66 -32.46 0.17 -7.73
C VAL A 66 -33.84 -0.14 -7.17
N CYS A 67 -33.90 -0.83 -6.04
CA CYS A 67 -35.16 -1.37 -5.50
C CYS A 67 -35.84 -0.46 -4.48
N ARG A 68 -35.05 0.36 -3.77
CA ARG A 68 -35.51 1.23 -2.68
C ARG A 68 -34.86 2.60 -2.73
N THR A 69 -35.39 3.52 -1.94
CA THR A 69 -34.80 4.84 -1.70
C THR A 69 -33.39 4.71 -1.14
N ILE A 70 -32.46 5.50 -1.66
CA ILE A 70 -31.07 5.53 -1.19
C ILE A 70 -31.04 6.03 0.25
N THR A 71 -30.44 5.25 1.14
CA THR A 71 -30.28 5.65 2.54
C THR A 71 -28.93 6.35 2.72
N LYS A 72 -28.98 7.60 3.19
CA LYS A 72 -27.79 8.40 3.52
C LYS A 72 -27.49 8.27 5.01
N ARG A 73 -26.24 7.98 5.35
CA ARG A 73 -25.71 8.03 6.73
C ARG A 73 -24.51 8.95 6.75
N GLN A 74 -24.45 9.84 7.73
CA GLN A 74 -23.27 10.67 7.98
C GLN A 74 -22.49 10.06 9.13
N MET A 75 -21.21 9.78 8.89
CA MET A 75 -20.31 9.17 9.86
C MET A 75 -19.46 10.30 10.46
N GLY A 76 -19.73 10.66 11.72
CA GLY A 76 -19.19 11.86 12.34
C GLY A 76 -17.84 11.68 13.03
N GLU A 77 -17.62 10.54 13.70
CA GLU A 77 -16.55 10.43 14.72
C GLU A 77 -15.99 9.00 14.84
N ASN A 78 -15.47 8.43 13.75
CA ASN A 78 -14.71 7.18 13.88
C ASN A 78 -13.22 7.50 14.08
N ASP A 79 -12.65 7.07 15.21
CA ASP A 79 -11.22 6.98 15.51
C ASP A 79 -10.37 8.16 15.02
N TYR A 80 -10.80 9.39 15.34
CA TYR A 80 -10.08 10.63 15.02
C TYR A 80 -9.93 10.93 13.51
N GLY A 81 -10.66 10.20 12.66
CA GLY A 81 -10.72 10.41 11.21
C GLY A 81 -11.57 11.61 10.80
N GLU A 82 -11.55 11.93 9.50
CA GLU A 82 -12.46 12.91 8.90
C GLU A 82 -13.86 12.31 8.74
N SER A 83 -14.90 13.15 8.81
CA SER A 83 -16.27 12.69 8.62
C SER A 83 -16.51 12.31 7.17
N TRP A 84 -17.22 11.20 6.91
CA TRP A 84 -17.62 10.82 5.56
C TRP A 84 -19.12 10.56 5.48
N ILE A 85 -19.61 10.48 4.25
CA ILE A 85 -21.01 10.17 3.96
C ILE A 85 -21.06 8.80 3.30
N GLU A 86 -21.91 7.92 3.84
CA GLU A 86 -22.23 6.64 3.24
C GLU A 86 -23.61 6.70 2.60
N LEU A 87 -23.69 6.30 1.34
CA LEU A 87 -24.94 6.06 0.64
C LEU A 87 -25.09 4.56 0.45
N ASN A 88 -26.12 3.96 1.04
CA ASN A 88 -26.43 2.55 0.79
C ASN A 88 -27.48 2.44 -0.31
N LEU A 89 -27.13 1.72 -1.36
CA LEU A 89 -27.99 1.44 -2.51
C LEU A 89 -28.41 -0.01 -2.47
N GLU A 90 -29.71 -0.25 -2.56
CA GLU A 90 -30.28 -1.58 -2.72
C GLU A 90 -30.51 -1.83 -4.21
N VAL A 91 -29.76 -2.78 -4.79
CA VAL A 91 -29.73 -3.05 -6.22
C VAL A 91 -29.99 -4.52 -6.53
N ILE A 92 -30.66 -4.79 -7.64
CA ILE A 92 -30.91 -6.15 -8.17
C ILE A 92 -30.34 -6.23 -9.58
N SER A 93 -29.62 -7.31 -9.86
CA SER A 93 -29.26 -7.75 -11.21
C SER A 93 -29.54 -9.25 -11.32
N ARG A 94 -29.87 -9.71 -12.54
CA ARG A 94 -29.97 -11.14 -12.85
C ARG A 94 -28.61 -11.76 -13.20
N HIS A 95 -27.63 -10.95 -13.58
CA HIS A 95 -26.34 -11.39 -14.13
C HIS A 95 -25.18 -10.52 -13.65
N TRP A 96 -24.87 -10.57 -12.35
CA TRP A 96 -23.76 -9.80 -11.76
C TRP A 96 -22.41 -9.97 -12.49
N HIS A 97 -22.15 -11.15 -13.03
CA HIS A 97 -20.96 -11.45 -13.83
C HIS A 97 -20.83 -10.67 -15.14
N LEU A 98 -21.92 -10.08 -15.64
CA LEU A 98 -21.94 -9.21 -16.81
C LEU A 98 -22.15 -7.74 -16.45
N ASP A 99 -22.56 -7.45 -15.22
CA ASP A 99 -23.11 -6.15 -14.85
C ASP A 99 -22.26 -5.40 -13.82
N LEU A 100 -21.50 -6.08 -12.96
CA LEU A 100 -20.74 -5.44 -11.88
C LEU A 100 -19.66 -4.49 -12.41
N LEU A 101 -18.81 -4.96 -13.34
CA LEU A 101 -17.73 -4.14 -13.90
C LEU A 101 -18.26 -2.98 -14.74
N PRO A 102 -19.24 -3.16 -15.66
CA PRO A 102 -19.87 -2.04 -16.34
C PRO A 102 -20.50 -1.02 -15.38
N LEU A 103 -21.16 -1.46 -14.31
CA LEU A 103 -21.71 -0.58 -13.29
C LEU A 103 -20.61 0.23 -12.59
N ALA A 104 -19.51 -0.41 -12.20
CA ALA A 104 -18.37 0.25 -11.58
C ALA A 104 -17.70 1.25 -12.53
N MET A 105 -17.52 0.90 -13.81
CA MET A 105 -17.00 1.81 -14.83
C MET A 105 -17.89 3.03 -15.02
N ARG A 106 -19.21 2.85 -15.01
CA ARG A 106 -20.18 3.96 -15.10
C ARG A 106 -20.12 4.87 -13.89
N PHE A 107 -20.06 4.31 -12.68
CA PHE A 107 -19.82 5.08 -11.45
C PHE A 107 -18.55 5.95 -11.61
N GLN A 108 -17.45 5.36 -12.03
CA GLN A 108 -16.19 6.07 -12.29
C GLN A 108 -16.33 7.17 -13.36
N ILE A 109 -17.15 6.99 -14.41
CA ILE A 109 -17.44 8.04 -15.40
C ILE A 109 -18.18 9.24 -14.76
N ILE A 110 -19.19 8.96 -13.95
CA ILE A 110 -20.00 10.00 -13.30
C ILE A 110 -19.14 10.81 -12.34
N ILE A 111 -18.35 10.14 -11.49
CA ILE A 111 -17.45 10.79 -10.54
C ILE A 111 -16.43 11.69 -11.25
N ASP A 112 -15.85 11.24 -12.36
CA ASP A 112 -14.96 12.08 -13.19
C ASP A 112 -15.69 13.31 -13.75
N SER A 113 -16.91 13.13 -14.26
CA SER A 113 -17.71 14.19 -14.90
C SER A 113 -18.19 15.26 -13.91
N LEU A 114 -18.41 14.87 -12.66
CA LEU A 114 -18.79 15.78 -11.58
C LEU A 114 -17.64 16.67 -11.14
N HIS A 115 -16.43 16.48 -11.70
CA HIS A 115 -15.22 17.18 -11.31
C HIS A 115 -15.10 17.21 -9.78
N PHE A 116 -15.13 16.04 -9.14
CA PHE A 116 -14.64 15.92 -7.77
C PHE A 116 -13.14 16.29 -7.78
N VAL A 117 -12.83 17.58 -7.69
CA VAL A 117 -11.47 18.11 -7.77
C VAL A 117 -10.82 17.97 -6.39
N GLY A 118 -9.83 17.09 -6.31
CA GLY A 118 -8.68 17.24 -5.41
C GLY A 118 -8.81 16.64 -4.00
N SER A 119 -9.94 16.83 -3.32
CA SER A 119 -10.12 16.32 -1.93
C SER A 119 -11.18 15.23 -1.83
N CYS A 120 -12.21 15.27 -2.67
CA CYS A 120 -13.30 14.31 -2.63
C CYS A 120 -12.92 12.96 -3.25
N ASN A 121 -12.91 11.92 -2.42
CA ASN A 121 -12.79 10.55 -2.88
C ASN A 121 -14.13 9.84 -2.76
N ALA A 122 -14.72 9.54 -3.91
CA ALA A 122 -15.88 8.68 -4.01
C ALA A 122 -15.44 7.25 -4.31
N VAL A 123 -15.89 6.31 -3.48
CA VAL A 123 -15.57 4.89 -3.62
C VAL A 123 -16.87 4.10 -3.69
N LEU A 124 -17.02 3.27 -4.71
CA LEU A 124 -18.10 2.29 -4.79
C LEU A 124 -17.60 0.96 -4.19
N GLN A 125 -18.19 0.55 -3.08
CA GLN A 125 -17.83 -0.66 -2.36
C GLN A 125 -18.86 -1.77 -2.64
N ALA A 126 -18.38 -2.88 -3.20
CA ALA A 126 -19.13 -4.11 -3.42
C ALA A 126 -18.71 -5.17 -2.38
N ALA A 127 -19.57 -5.39 -1.38
CA ALA A 127 -19.30 -6.32 -0.28
C ALA A 127 -20.17 -7.59 -0.30
N ASN A 128 -21.38 -7.50 -0.86
CA ASN A 128 -22.35 -8.60 -0.82
C ASN A 128 -21.86 -9.81 -1.64
N LYS A 129 -21.90 -11.00 -1.05
CA LYS A 129 -21.47 -12.27 -1.67
C LYS A 129 -22.17 -12.56 -3.00
N GLN A 130 -23.45 -12.22 -3.12
CA GLN A 130 -24.29 -12.50 -4.28
C GLN A 130 -23.85 -11.79 -5.56
N MET A 131 -23.01 -10.74 -5.43
CA MET A 131 -22.44 -10.01 -6.56
C MET A 131 -21.24 -10.70 -7.19
N PHE A 132 -20.74 -11.77 -6.57
CA PHE A 132 -19.53 -12.47 -6.95
C PHE A 132 -19.83 -13.94 -7.19
N LEU A 133 -18.95 -14.62 -7.94
CA LEU A 133 -19.08 -16.05 -8.17
C LEU A 133 -18.78 -16.83 -6.88
N GLU A 134 -19.56 -17.89 -6.67
CA GLU A 134 -19.25 -18.92 -5.67
C GLU A 134 -18.35 -19.99 -6.31
N ASP A 135 -18.74 -20.50 -7.48
CA ASP A 135 -17.95 -21.44 -8.27
C ASP A 135 -16.82 -20.72 -9.01
N CYS A 136 -15.59 -20.94 -8.56
CA CYS A 136 -14.43 -20.23 -9.07
C CYS A 136 -13.28 -21.18 -9.44
N ILE A 137 -12.46 -20.75 -10.41
CA ILE A 137 -11.24 -21.45 -10.79
C ILE A 137 -10.17 -21.41 -9.68
N ALA A 138 -9.39 -22.48 -9.58
CA ALA A 138 -8.33 -22.67 -8.59
C ALA A 138 -7.21 -21.61 -8.70
N ALA A 139 -6.86 -21.21 -9.92
CA ALA A 139 -5.81 -20.24 -10.17
C ALA A 139 -6.08 -19.42 -11.44
N HIS A 140 -5.55 -18.20 -11.50
CA HIS A 140 -5.42 -17.43 -12.73
C HIS A 140 -3.92 -17.29 -13.03
N MET A 141 -3.43 -18.05 -13.99
CA MET A 141 -2.01 -18.11 -14.34
C MET A 141 -1.70 -17.21 -15.52
N PHE A 142 -0.47 -16.71 -15.58
CA PHE A 142 0.08 -15.92 -16.69
C PHE A 142 -0.74 -14.68 -17.04
N LEU A 143 -1.35 -14.02 -16.04
CA LEU A 143 -2.11 -12.81 -16.29
C LEU A 143 -1.13 -11.67 -16.65
N PRO A 144 -1.22 -11.08 -17.84
CA PRO A 144 -0.20 -10.18 -18.34
C PRO A 144 -0.27 -8.80 -17.67
N LEU A 145 0.90 -8.31 -17.27
CA LEU A 145 1.05 -6.99 -16.67
C LEU A 145 1.71 -6.02 -17.63
N GLU A 146 1.26 -4.77 -17.57
CA GLU A 146 1.91 -3.64 -18.23
C GLU A 146 2.98 -3.03 -17.31
N ALA A 147 2.68 -2.94 -16.02
CA ALA A 147 3.56 -2.41 -14.99
C ALA A 147 3.12 -2.84 -13.60
N PHE A 148 3.99 -2.66 -12.62
CA PHE A 148 3.61 -2.60 -11.20
C PHE A 148 4.25 -1.40 -10.52
N HIS A 149 3.65 -0.98 -9.41
CA HIS A 149 4.04 0.22 -8.69
C HIS A 149 3.99 0.00 -7.18
N PHE A 150 4.91 0.63 -6.46
CA PHE A 150 4.83 0.80 -5.00
C PHE A 150 4.59 2.26 -4.68
N GLY A 151 3.73 2.53 -3.71
CA GLY A 151 3.39 3.89 -3.32
C GLY A 151 2.47 4.00 -2.13
N SER A 152 1.88 5.18 -1.98
CA SER A 152 0.84 5.46 -0.99
C SER A 152 -0.37 6.16 -1.62
N LEU A 153 -1.49 6.19 -0.89
CA LEU A 153 -2.68 6.97 -1.26
C LEU A 153 -2.78 8.20 -0.36
N LEU A 154 -2.76 9.38 -0.98
CA LEU A 154 -2.95 10.67 -0.33
C LEU A 154 -4.03 11.46 -1.05
N LYS A 155 -5.12 11.81 -0.35
CA LYS A 155 -6.20 12.66 -0.88
C LYS A 155 -6.69 12.25 -2.28
N GLY A 156 -6.80 10.95 -2.54
CA GLY A 156 -7.32 10.41 -3.81
C GLY A 156 -6.30 10.28 -4.93
N GLN A 157 -5.07 10.63 -4.61
CA GLN A 157 -3.93 10.49 -5.49
C GLN A 157 -3.07 9.32 -5.02
N PHE A 158 -2.73 8.44 -5.95
CA PHE A 158 -1.68 7.46 -5.76
C PHE A 158 -0.33 8.10 -6.08
N LEU A 159 0.49 8.23 -5.04
CA LEU A 159 1.87 8.69 -5.12
C LEU A 159 2.76 7.47 -5.29
N SER A 160 3.23 7.24 -6.51
CA SER A 160 4.12 6.13 -6.85
C SER A 160 5.56 6.51 -6.51
N HIS A 161 6.18 5.76 -5.61
CA HIS A 161 7.59 5.88 -5.26
C HIS A 161 8.50 4.95 -6.04
N PHE A 162 7.93 3.85 -6.52
CA PHE A 162 8.60 2.90 -7.39
C PHE A 162 7.68 2.54 -8.55
N SER A 163 8.22 2.48 -9.75
CA SER A 163 7.50 2.02 -10.94
C SER A 163 8.39 1.13 -11.81
N ARG A 164 7.90 -0.07 -12.13
CA ARG A 164 8.55 -0.93 -13.13
C ARG A 164 7.57 -1.33 -14.22
N VAL A 165 7.95 -1.06 -15.46
CA VAL A 165 7.19 -1.40 -16.67
C VAL A 165 7.65 -2.75 -17.20
N ALA A 166 6.74 -3.49 -17.84
CA ALA A 166 7.01 -4.79 -18.45
C ALA A 166 7.94 -4.69 -19.67
N CYS A 167 7.63 -3.75 -20.57
CA CYS A 167 8.36 -3.52 -21.81
C CYS A 167 9.42 -2.43 -21.62
N LEU A 168 10.58 -2.83 -21.08
CA LEU A 168 11.75 -1.94 -20.92
C LEU A 168 12.67 -2.02 -22.13
N GLY A 169 13.18 -0.88 -22.58
CA GLY A 169 14.18 -0.80 -23.64
C GLY A 169 13.65 -1.18 -25.03
N THR A 170 14.57 -1.56 -25.90
CA THR A 170 14.33 -1.96 -27.29
C THR A 170 13.53 -3.27 -27.39
N ALA A 171 12.87 -3.51 -28.53
CA ALA A 171 12.16 -4.77 -28.78
C ALA A 171 13.08 -6.00 -28.61
N LEU A 172 14.37 -5.86 -28.93
CA LEU A 172 15.36 -6.91 -28.74
C LEU A 172 15.63 -7.19 -27.26
N GLU A 173 15.73 -6.15 -26.43
CA GLU A 173 15.89 -6.31 -24.97
C GLU A 173 14.66 -6.96 -24.34
N GLN A 174 13.46 -6.57 -24.76
CA GLN A 174 12.22 -7.18 -24.30
C GLN A 174 12.18 -8.69 -24.65
N LEU A 175 12.57 -9.05 -25.87
CA LEU A 175 12.67 -10.44 -26.29
C LEU A 175 13.74 -11.21 -25.49
N ARG A 176 14.89 -10.57 -25.20
CA ARG A 176 15.93 -11.16 -24.34
C ARG A 176 15.42 -11.40 -22.93
N SER A 177 14.72 -10.44 -22.32
CA SER A 177 14.12 -10.60 -20.99
C SER A 177 13.11 -11.75 -20.97
N LEU A 178 12.25 -11.87 -21.99
CA LEU A 178 11.32 -12.99 -22.12
C LEU A 178 12.05 -14.33 -22.23
N ASN A 179 13.10 -14.42 -23.05
CA ASN A 179 13.87 -15.65 -23.23
C ASN A 179 14.61 -16.07 -21.97
N VAL A 180 15.18 -15.11 -21.23
CA VAL A 180 15.78 -15.35 -19.90
C VAL A 180 14.73 -15.89 -18.94
N LEU A 181 13.53 -15.29 -18.90
CA LEU A 181 12.45 -15.74 -18.02
C LEU A 181 12.02 -17.18 -18.35
N ARG A 182 11.82 -17.50 -19.63
CA ARG A 182 11.50 -18.85 -20.12
C ARG A 182 12.56 -19.87 -19.73
N ALA A 183 13.83 -19.54 -19.96
CA ALA A 183 14.95 -20.43 -19.69
C ALA A 183 15.12 -20.72 -18.19
N LEU A 184 15.03 -19.68 -17.35
CA LEU A 184 15.17 -19.83 -15.90
C LEU A 184 13.99 -20.54 -15.25
N ARG A 185 12.78 -20.41 -15.80
CA ARG A 185 11.56 -21.07 -15.29
C ARG A 185 11.28 -22.42 -15.94
N ASN A 186 12.02 -22.80 -16.97
CA ASN A 186 11.75 -23.96 -17.83
C ASN A 186 10.28 -24.02 -18.30
N CYS A 187 9.74 -22.88 -18.72
CA CYS A 187 8.32 -22.75 -19.08
C CYS A 187 8.16 -22.02 -20.41
N PRO A 188 8.06 -22.73 -21.55
CA PRO A 188 7.91 -22.11 -22.87
C PRO A 188 6.55 -21.42 -23.07
N ALA A 189 5.54 -21.79 -22.27
CA ALA A 189 4.20 -21.18 -22.32
C ALA A 189 4.16 -19.71 -21.88
N ILE A 190 5.21 -19.21 -21.22
CA ILE A 190 5.33 -17.78 -20.88
C ILE A 190 5.42 -16.99 -22.18
N VAL A 191 4.46 -16.13 -22.46
CA VAL A 191 4.43 -15.27 -23.67
C VAL A 191 4.71 -13.80 -23.38
N ASP A 192 4.61 -13.39 -22.12
CA ASP A 192 4.78 -12.01 -21.68
C ASP A 192 6.04 -11.80 -20.83
N PRO A 193 6.74 -10.67 -20.99
CA PRO A 193 7.96 -10.37 -20.23
C PRO A 193 7.69 -10.13 -18.74
N MET A 194 6.44 -9.82 -18.38
CA MET A 194 5.97 -9.65 -17.01
C MET A 194 4.53 -10.13 -16.90
N PHE A 195 4.26 -10.95 -15.88
CA PHE A 195 2.93 -11.48 -15.60
C PHE A 195 2.73 -11.69 -14.10
N VAL A 196 1.49 -11.95 -13.72
CA VAL A 196 1.13 -12.33 -12.35
C VAL A 196 0.37 -13.65 -12.36
N ASP A 197 0.75 -14.52 -11.43
CA ASP A 197 0.01 -15.75 -11.13
C ASP A 197 -0.77 -15.54 -9.84
N PHE A 198 -2.08 -15.69 -9.89
CA PHE A 198 -2.95 -15.74 -8.71
C PHE A 198 -3.25 -17.21 -8.38
N GLU A 199 -2.57 -17.74 -7.37
CA GLU A 199 -2.74 -19.11 -6.88
C GLU A 199 -3.72 -19.09 -5.70
N HIS A 200 -5.03 -18.99 -6.00
CA HIS A 200 -6.07 -18.75 -5.00
C HIS A 200 -6.14 -19.82 -3.92
N ASP A 201 -5.90 -21.08 -4.26
CA ASP A 201 -5.92 -22.19 -3.29
C ASP A 201 -4.73 -22.17 -2.34
N ARG A 202 -3.65 -21.45 -2.69
CA ARG A 202 -2.50 -21.20 -1.82
C ARG A 202 -2.55 -19.84 -1.13
N ASP A 203 -3.61 -19.06 -1.36
CA ASP A 203 -3.79 -17.70 -0.84
C ASP A 203 -2.61 -16.77 -1.14
N ILE A 204 -2.07 -16.87 -2.36
CA ILE A 204 -0.95 -16.03 -2.80
C ILE A 204 -1.15 -15.54 -4.23
N PHE A 205 -0.51 -14.42 -4.53
CA PHE A 205 -0.20 -14.07 -5.91
C PHE A 205 1.28 -13.70 -6.05
N ILE A 206 1.84 -13.93 -7.24
CA ILE A 206 3.26 -13.74 -7.50
C ILE A 206 3.45 -13.03 -8.83
N VAL A 207 4.07 -11.85 -8.79
CA VAL A 207 4.49 -11.12 -10.00
C VAL A 207 5.85 -11.63 -10.43
N ARG A 208 5.99 -11.97 -11.72
CA ARG A 208 7.20 -12.57 -12.29
C ARG A 208 7.68 -11.77 -13.49
N PHE A 209 9.00 -11.55 -13.55
CA PHE A 209 9.68 -10.90 -14.66
C PHE A 209 11.18 -11.21 -14.64
N ALA A 210 11.90 -10.85 -15.70
CA ALA A 210 13.36 -10.95 -15.74
C ALA A 210 14.05 -9.58 -15.68
N ILE A 211 15.28 -9.57 -15.17
CA ILE A 211 16.22 -8.44 -15.22
C ILE A 211 17.45 -8.88 -16.01
N LEU A 212 17.93 -8.02 -16.90
CA LEU A 212 19.15 -8.24 -17.68
C LEU A 212 20.38 -7.70 -16.94
N ASP A 213 20.75 -8.35 -15.84
CA ASP A 213 21.87 -7.95 -14.97
C ASP A 213 23.17 -8.76 -15.22
N GLY A 214 23.20 -9.56 -16.28
CA GLY A 214 24.33 -10.44 -16.61
C GLY A 214 24.31 -11.78 -15.87
N GLY A 215 23.33 -12.05 -15.01
CA GLY A 215 23.12 -13.35 -14.38
C GLY A 215 24.09 -13.66 -13.24
N PHE A 216 24.35 -14.94 -13.00
CA PHE A 216 25.28 -15.39 -11.97
C PHE A 216 26.73 -15.14 -12.40
N ARG A 217 27.52 -14.50 -11.53
CA ARG A 217 28.97 -14.35 -11.69
C ARG A 217 29.66 -15.19 -10.63
N SER A 218 30.38 -16.25 -11.03
CA SER A 218 31.21 -17.01 -10.10
C SER A 218 32.32 -16.11 -9.57
N LYS A 219 32.45 -15.98 -8.25
CA LYS A 219 33.46 -15.13 -7.59
C LYS A 219 34.88 -15.66 -7.74
N ASN A 220 35.04 -16.96 -7.95
CA ASN A 220 36.33 -17.62 -8.07
C ASN A 220 36.32 -18.37 -9.40
N ASN A 221 37.10 -17.95 -10.38
CA ASN A 221 37.51 -18.82 -11.49
C ASN A 221 38.73 -18.26 -12.21
N GLU A 222 39.87 -18.30 -11.54
CA GLU A 222 41.12 -18.52 -12.26
C GLU A 222 41.22 -19.98 -12.75
N ASN A 223 40.42 -20.93 -12.24
CA ASN A 223 40.64 -22.37 -12.51
C ASN A 223 39.43 -23.27 -12.84
N SER A 224 38.17 -22.82 -12.96
CA SER A 224 37.15 -23.75 -13.50
C SER A 224 37.28 -23.89 -15.01
N LYS A 225 37.58 -25.12 -15.41
CA LYS A 225 37.29 -25.70 -16.72
C LYS A 225 36.02 -25.08 -17.32
N ILE A 226 36.17 -24.52 -18.51
CA ILE A 226 35.12 -23.98 -19.36
C ILE A 226 34.02 -25.04 -19.48
N THR A 227 32.97 -24.93 -18.66
CA THR A 227 31.71 -25.62 -18.93
C THR A 227 31.14 -24.91 -20.15
N ASN A 228 31.00 -25.64 -21.26
CA ASN A 228 30.66 -25.10 -22.59
C ASN A 228 29.25 -24.49 -22.74
N THR A 229 28.54 -24.24 -21.64
CA THR A 229 27.22 -23.64 -21.65
C THR A 229 27.27 -22.17 -21.23
N SER A 230 26.78 -21.32 -22.14
CA SER A 230 26.71 -19.88 -21.93
C SER A 230 25.85 -19.58 -20.68
N PRO A 231 26.36 -18.85 -19.67
CA PRO A 231 25.56 -18.46 -18.52
C PRO A 231 24.36 -17.63 -19.02
N ILE A 232 23.17 -17.91 -18.47
CA ILE A 232 21.97 -17.13 -18.79
C ILE A 232 22.22 -15.70 -18.28
N PRO A 233 22.24 -14.66 -19.15
CA PRO A 233 22.73 -13.33 -18.80
C PRO A 233 21.66 -12.48 -18.10
N GLY A 234 20.96 -13.06 -17.13
CA GLY A 234 19.94 -12.35 -16.37
C GLY A 234 19.40 -13.16 -15.21
N SER A 235 18.43 -12.56 -14.53
CA SER A 235 17.84 -13.07 -13.30
C SER A 235 16.33 -13.06 -13.38
N ALA A 236 15.68 -14.08 -12.82
CA ALA A 236 14.25 -14.13 -12.66
C ALA A 236 13.86 -13.56 -11.29
N ILE A 237 12.88 -12.67 -11.26
CA ILE A 237 12.35 -12.07 -10.05
C ILE A 237 10.94 -12.60 -9.77
N ALA A 238 10.66 -12.85 -8.50
CA ALA A 238 9.34 -13.15 -7.99
C ALA A 238 9.00 -12.17 -6.85
N LEU A 239 7.89 -11.43 -7.00
CA LEU A 239 7.31 -10.61 -5.93
C LEU A 239 6.07 -11.31 -5.41
N LYS A 240 6.19 -11.91 -4.22
CA LYS A 240 5.14 -12.73 -3.63
C LYS A 240 4.35 -11.95 -2.59
N VAL A 241 3.03 -12.00 -2.73
CA VAL A 241 2.07 -11.41 -1.78
C VAL A 241 1.13 -12.50 -1.32
N ARG A 242 0.93 -12.58 0.01
CA ARG A 242 -0.04 -13.47 0.63
C ARG A 242 -1.35 -12.72 0.83
N TYR A 243 -2.49 -13.39 0.66
CA TYR A 243 -3.79 -12.72 0.78
C TYR A 243 -4.07 -12.23 2.20
N ASN A 244 -3.52 -12.91 3.21
CA ASN A 244 -3.61 -12.47 4.61
C ASN A 244 -2.86 -11.16 4.90
N SER A 245 -1.95 -10.72 4.01
CA SER A 245 -1.31 -9.41 4.12
C SER A 245 -2.17 -8.29 3.54
N ILE A 246 -3.15 -8.62 2.68
CA ILE A 246 -4.00 -7.65 2.01
C ILE A 246 -5.04 -7.13 3.02
N ARG A 247 -5.03 -5.82 3.24
CA ARG A 247 -5.96 -5.09 4.11
C ARG A 247 -7.11 -4.45 3.35
N ARG A 248 -6.88 -4.09 2.09
CA ARG A 248 -7.85 -3.39 1.22
C ARG A 248 -7.52 -3.66 -0.25
N VAL A 249 -8.57 -3.79 -1.08
CA VAL A 249 -8.45 -3.92 -2.54
C VAL A 249 -9.24 -2.79 -3.22
N LEU A 250 -8.53 -1.95 -3.97
CA LEU A 250 -9.08 -0.84 -4.75
C LEU A 250 -8.84 -1.10 -6.24
N VAL A 251 -9.84 -0.83 -7.08
CA VAL A 251 -9.81 -1.10 -8.51
C VAL A 251 -10.15 0.17 -9.28
N ASP A 252 -9.23 0.60 -10.16
CA ASP A 252 -9.46 1.66 -11.13
C ASP A 252 -9.58 1.03 -12.52
N LEU A 253 -10.76 1.14 -13.15
CA LEU A 253 -11.05 0.52 -14.45
C LEU A 253 -10.82 1.50 -15.61
N ARG A 254 -10.39 2.74 -15.33
CA ARG A 254 -10.37 3.84 -16.31
C ARG A 254 -9.06 4.65 -16.26
N VAL A 255 -7.97 3.98 -15.94
CA VAL A 255 -6.63 4.57 -15.92
C VAL A 255 -6.29 5.11 -17.30
N LYS A 256 -5.97 6.41 -17.39
CA LYS A 256 -5.46 6.99 -18.64
C LYS A 256 -4.00 6.57 -18.81
N LEU A 257 -3.75 5.75 -19.84
CA LEU A 257 -2.41 5.34 -20.22
C LEU A 257 -1.75 6.42 -21.11
N PRO A 258 -0.42 6.48 -21.20
CA PRO A 258 0.28 7.47 -22.02
C PRO A 258 -0.12 7.46 -23.51
N ASN A 259 -0.51 6.30 -24.02
CA ASN A 259 -1.02 6.13 -25.38
C ASN A 259 -2.49 6.61 -25.57
N GLY A 260 -3.09 7.23 -24.56
CA GLY A 260 -4.49 7.70 -24.57
C GLY A 260 -5.53 6.59 -24.34
N ALA A 261 -5.13 5.32 -24.37
CA ALA A 261 -6.02 4.21 -24.08
C ALA A 261 -6.37 4.12 -22.59
N ARG A 262 -7.41 3.33 -22.28
CA ARG A 262 -7.82 3.06 -20.89
C ARG A 262 -7.23 1.74 -20.42
N GLY A 263 -6.47 1.80 -19.34
CA GLY A 263 -5.93 0.66 -18.61
C GLY A 263 -6.74 0.35 -17.35
N ARG A 264 -6.33 -0.72 -16.66
CA ARG A 264 -6.96 -1.18 -15.42
C ARG A 264 -5.88 -1.38 -14.36
N ARG A 265 -6.13 -0.91 -13.15
CA ARG A 265 -5.22 -1.07 -12.01
C ARG A 265 -5.92 -1.67 -10.82
N ILE A 266 -5.21 -2.56 -10.14
CA ILE A 266 -5.63 -3.13 -8.85
C ILE A 266 -4.60 -2.72 -7.81
N TYR A 267 -5.05 -1.99 -6.80
CA TYR A 267 -4.26 -1.48 -5.70
C TYR A 267 -4.52 -2.33 -4.46
N PHE A 268 -3.47 -2.92 -3.91
CA PHE A 268 -3.50 -3.72 -2.69
C PHE A 268 -2.86 -2.91 -1.56
N HIS A 269 -3.63 -2.58 -0.53
CA HIS A 269 -3.06 -2.09 0.73
C HIS A 269 -2.53 -3.30 1.50
N LEU A 270 -1.25 -3.33 1.85
CA LEU A 270 -0.61 -4.45 2.52
C LEU A 270 -0.22 -4.08 3.95
N ASN A 271 -0.37 -5.03 4.87
CA ASN A 271 0.12 -4.92 6.25
C ASN A 271 1.66 -4.94 6.32
N TYR A 272 2.31 -5.57 5.34
CA TYR A 272 3.75 -5.68 5.23
C TYR A 272 4.19 -5.83 3.77
N PRO A 273 5.46 -5.48 3.44
CA PRO A 273 5.97 -5.50 2.07
C PRO A 273 5.91 -6.90 1.42
N PRO A 274 5.81 -6.98 0.07
CA PRO A 274 5.93 -8.25 -0.63
C PRO A 274 7.30 -8.91 -0.42
N GLU A 275 7.30 -10.25 -0.42
CA GLU A 275 8.55 -11.01 -0.41
C GLU A 275 9.18 -10.97 -1.79
N ILE A 276 10.38 -10.39 -1.90
CA ILE A 276 11.14 -10.34 -3.13
C ILE A 276 12.10 -11.52 -3.16
N ARG A 277 12.05 -12.31 -4.24
CA ARG A 277 13.06 -13.32 -4.51
C ARG A 277 13.68 -13.15 -5.88
N LYS A 278 14.96 -13.52 -5.96
CA LYS A 278 15.76 -13.48 -7.18
C LYS A 278 16.42 -14.83 -7.38
N TYR A 279 16.15 -15.42 -8.54
CA TYR A 279 16.77 -16.65 -9.00
C TYR A 279 17.76 -16.37 -10.12
N GLN A 280 18.93 -16.99 -9.98
CA GLN A 280 20.03 -16.99 -10.94
C GLN A 280 20.53 -18.43 -11.04
N ARG A 281 20.70 -18.96 -12.26
CA ARG A 281 21.26 -20.30 -12.47
C ARG A 281 22.76 -20.27 -12.18
N LYS A 282 23.24 -21.07 -11.24
CA LYS A 282 24.67 -21.10 -10.83
C LYS A 282 25.48 -22.15 -11.58
N THR A 283 24.93 -23.35 -11.72
CA THR A 283 25.55 -24.53 -12.35
C THR A 283 24.53 -25.32 -13.15
N GLU A 284 24.96 -26.25 -14.00
CA GLU A 284 24.06 -27.21 -14.66
C GLU A 284 23.35 -28.09 -13.62
N ASP A 285 24.05 -28.55 -12.58
CA ASP A 285 23.48 -29.38 -11.50
C ASP A 285 22.31 -28.72 -10.70
N ASP A 286 22.04 -27.43 -10.92
CA ASP A 286 20.83 -26.79 -10.38
C ASP A 286 19.54 -27.18 -11.16
N GLU A 287 19.59 -28.16 -12.07
CA GLU A 287 18.38 -28.70 -12.74
C GLU A 287 17.32 -29.15 -11.73
N ASP A 288 17.72 -29.74 -10.60
CA ASP A 288 16.77 -30.15 -9.54
C ASP A 288 16.13 -28.96 -8.80
N LYS A 289 16.72 -27.76 -8.91
CA LYS A 289 16.14 -26.51 -8.37
C LYS A 289 15.35 -25.72 -9.41
N ILE A 290 15.13 -26.28 -10.60
CA ILE A 290 14.28 -25.67 -11.64
C ILE A 290 12.89 -25.45 -11.06
N GLY A 291 12.49 -24.17 -10.95
CA GLY A 291 11.22 -23.75 -10.33
C GLY A 291 11.38 -23.08 -8.96
N SER A 292 12.57 -23.08 -8.37
CA SER A 292 12.88 -22.28 -7.18
C SER A 292 12.74 -20.78 -7.50
N ASP A 293 12.05 -20.03 -6.64
CA ASP A 293 11.98 -18.56 -6.76
C ASP A 293 13.32 -17.90 -6.36
N GLY A 294 14.30 -18.66 -5.87
CA GLY A 294 15.64 -18.19 -5.56
C GLY A 294 15.78 -17.60 -4.15
N ASN A 295 16.81 -16.76 -3.97
CA ASN A 295 17.16 -16.16 -2.68
C ASN A 295 16.29 -14.94 -2.39
N ARG A 296 16.07 -14.62 -1.11
CA ARG A 296 15.33 -13.42 -0.67
C ARG A 296 16.17 -12.17 -0.89
N TRP A 297 15.54 -11.12 -1.42
CA TRP A 297 16.11 -9.80 -1.67
C TRP A 297 15.25 -8.73 -0.99
N ARG A 298 15.79 -7.52 -0.85
CA ARG A 298 15.09 -6.37 -0.23
C ARG A 298 14.68 -5.28 -1.21
N SER A 299 15.23 -5.33 -2.42
CA SER A 299 15.16 -4.26 -3.39
C SER A 299 15.37 -4.83 -4.78
N ILE A 300 14.83 -4.13 -5.77
CA ILE A 300 14.94 -4.43 -7.19
C ILE A 300 15.08 -3.10 -7.95
N PRO A 301 15.69 -3.12 -9.14
CA PRO A 301 15.82 -1.92 -9.95
C PRO A 301 14.52 -1.58 -10.70
N GLU A 302 14.23 -0.29 -10.87
CA GLU A 302 13.06 0.17 -11.65
C GLU A 302 13.19 -0.17 -13.13
N ASN A 303 14.40 -0.08 -13.67
CA ASN A 303 14.74 -0.41 -15.05
C ASN A 303 16.08 -1.19 -15.10
N ASN A 304 16.58 -1.57 -16.28
CA ASN A 304 17.82 -2.37 -16.36
C ASN A 304 19.09 -1.56 -16.06
N ASP A 305 19.03 -0.22 -16.16
CA ASP A 305 20.15 0.69 -15.91
C ASP A 305 20.15 1.28 -14.49
N ASP A 306 19.09 1.03 -13.71
CA ASP A 306 18.90 1.56 -12.38
C ASP A 306 19.82 0.85 -11.37
N LYS A 307 20.80 1.60 -10.87
CA LYS A 307 21.77 1.15 -9.86
C LYS A 307 21.43 1.64 -8.46
N ARG A 308 20.32 2.37 -8.28
CA ARG A 308 19.90 2.90 -6.97
C ARG A 308 19.41 1.75 -6.09
N ASP A 309 19.55 1.91 -4.78
CA ASP A 309 18.84 1.04 -3.86
C ASP A 309 17.41 1.55 -3.63
N ASN A 310 16.45 0.86 -4.22
CA ASN A 310 15.03 1.15 -4.10
C ASN A 310 14.38 0.56 -2.83
N CYS A 311 15.17 0.15 -1.82
CA CYS A 311 14.69 -0.48 -0.58
C CYS A 311 13.61 0.38 0.11
N ALA A 312 13.85 1.69 0.27
CA ALA A 312 12.86 2.57 0.89
C ALA A 312 11.59 2.71 0.03
N ALA A 313 11.74 2.94 -1.28
CA ALA A 313 10.61 3.11 -2.19
C ALA A 313 9.68 1.88 -2.24
N ILE A 314 10.23 0.67 -2.07
CA ILE A 314 9.46 -0.58 -2.07
C ILE A 314 8.92 -0.89 -0.67
N ASN A 315 9.79 -0.93 0.34
CA ASN A 315 9.43 -1.49 1.65
C ASN A 315 8.68 -0.50 2.55
N GLU A 316 8.80 0.80 2.31
CA GLU A 316 8.04 1.83 3.04
C GLU A 316 6.68 2.15 2.40
N SER A 317 6.40 1.57 1.24
CA SER A 317 5.15 1.78 0.51
C SER A 317 4.06 0.83 1.00
N PRO A 318 2.95 1.34 1.56
CA PRO A 318 1.84 0.49 2.02
C PRO A 318 1.01 -0.10 0.86
N TYR A 319 1.03 0.52 -0.32
CA TYR A 319 0.27 0.05 -1.48
C TYR A 319 1.17 -0.61 -2.52
N PHE A 320 0.76 -1.79 -2.96
CA PHE A 320 1.27 -2.46 -4.16
C PHE A 320 0.21 -2.44 -5.26
N CYS A 321 0.52 -1.82 -6.40
CA CYS A 321 -0.40 -1.63 -7.51
C CYS A 321 0.03 -2.49 -8.70
N LEU A 322 -0.90 -3.28 -9.24
CA LEU A 322 -0.73 -4.01 -10.49
C LEU A 322 -1.47 -3.27 -11.62
N GLN A 323 -0.79 -3.00 -12.73
CA GLN A 323 -1.39 -2.46 -13.94
C GLN A 323 -1.54 -3.59 -14.97
N LEU A 324 -2.78 -3.98 -15.23
CA LEU A 324 -3.11 -5.05 -16.17
C LEU A 324 -2.97 -4.56 -17.61
N ARG A 325 -2.60 -5.47 -18.53
CA ARG A 325 -2.66 -5.17 -19.96
C ARG A 325 -4.09 -5.01 -20.46
N GLN A 326 -4.24 -4.23 -21.54
CA GLN A 326 -5.56 -3.83 -22.08
C GLN A 326 -6.41 -5.01 -22.57
N HIS A 327 -5.78 -6.10 -23.03
CA HIS A 327 -6.48 -7.26 -23.59
C HIS A 327 -7.02 -8.22 -22.52
N VAL A 328 -6.80 -7.97 -21.22
CA VAL A 328 -7.40 -8.76 -20.15
C VAL A 328 -8.92 -8.57 -20.18
N SER A 329 -9.65 -9.64 -20.44
CA SER A 329 -11.11 -9.61 -20.57
C SER A 329 -11.82 -9.21 -19.27
N ASP A 330 -13.00 -8.60 -19.38
CA ASP A 330 -13.86 -8.28 -18.23
C ASP A 330 -14.26 -9.54 -17.46
N HIS A 331 -14.50 -10.64 -18.18
CA HIS A 331 -14.84 -11.91 -17.57
C HIS A 331 -13.72 -12.42 -16.66
N THR A 332 -12.48 -12.41 -17.15
CA THR A 332 -11.29 -12.81 -16.37
C THR A 332 -11.10 -11.91 -15.16
N LEU A 333 -11.23 -10.59 -15.33
CA LEU A 333 -11.11 -9.64 -14.22
C LEU A 333 -12.21 -9.85 -13.16
N TYR A 334 -13.45 -10.10 -13.59
CA TYR A 334 -14.56 -10.37 -12.68
C TYR A 334 -14.36 -11.68 -11.89
N GLN A 335 -13.89 -12.74 -12.54
CA GLN A 335 -13.53 -14.00 -11.87
C GLN A 335 -12.41 -13.80 -10.85
N LEU A 336 -11.37 -13.05 -11.22
CA LEU A 336 -10.25 -12.70 -10.35
C LEU A 336 -10.73 -11.95 -9.09
N LEU A 337 -11.54 -10.90 -9.27
CA LEU A 337 -12.05 -10.10 -8.15
C LEU A 337 -13.03 -10.90 -7.28
N SER A 338 -13.84 -11.77 -7.88
CA SER A 338 -14.69 -12.71 -7.13
C SER A 338 -13.86 -13.60 -6.21
N ARG A 339 -12.76 -14.15 -6.73
CA ARG A 339 -11.86 -14.99 -5.93
C ARG A 339 -11.13 -14.23 -4.84
N LEU A 340 -10.59 -13.05 -5.13
CA LEU A 340 -9.95 -12.20 -4.13
C LEU A 340 -10.93 -11.86 -3.01
N ARG A 341 -12.18 -11.51 -3.35
CA ARG A 341 -13.23 -11.23 -2.36
C ARG A 341 -13.55 -12.44 -1.48
N VAL A 342 -13.64 -13.63 -2.06
CA VAL A 342 -13.96 -14.86 -1.33
C VAL A 342 -12.80 -15.27 -0.42
N ARG A 343 -11.56 -15.25 -0.92
CA ARG A 343 -10.38 -15.74 -0.18
C ARG A 343 -9.81 -14.74 0.82
N ALA A 344 -9.73 -13.46 0.46
CA ALA A 344 -9.27 -12.41 1.38
C ALA A 344 -10.36 -11.95 2.34
N VAL A 345 -11.63 -12.29 2.10
CA VAL A 345 -12.79 -11.85 2.90
C VAL A 345 -12.87 -10.31 2.99
N LEU A 346 -12.56 -9.64 1.87
CA LEU A 346 -12.57 -8.19 1.75
C LEU A 346 -13.64 -7.73 0.76
N SER A 347 -14.20 -6.53 0.98
CA SER A 347 -14.98 -5.85 -0.04
C SER A 347 -14.08 -5.39 -1.18
N ILE A 348 -14.60 -5.43 -2.41
CA ILE A 348 -13.92 -4.87 -3.58
C ILE A 348 -14.41 -3.43 -3.76
N GLU A 349 -13.47 -2.51 -3.85
CA GLU A 349 -13.75 -1.08 -3.94
C GLU A 349 -13.34 -0.53 -5.30
N PHE A 350 -14.18 0.31 -5.90
CA PHE A 350 -13.94 0.94 -7.19
C PHE A 350 -13.86 2.45 -7.03
N ALA A 351 -12.77 3.06 -7.50
CA ALA A 351 -12.51 4.50 -7.38
C ALA A 351 -11.67 5.00 -8.54
N ASN A 352 -11.71 6.31 -8.81
CA ASN A 352 -10.77 6.94 -9.73
C ASN A 352 -9.59 7.45 -8.94
N LEU A 353 -8.38 7.02 -9.30
CA LEU A 353 -7.17 7.42 -8.61
C LEU A 353 -6.27 8.20 -9.56
N LYS A 354 -5.97 9.46 -9.20
CA LYS A 354 -4.95 10.22 -9.92
C LYS A 354 -3.60 9.56 -9.67
N PHE A 355 -2.82 9.35 -10.71
CA PHE A 355 -1.49 8.77 -10.59
C PHE A 355 -0.44 9.87 -10.70
N ARG A 356 0.51 9.90 -9.76
CA ARG A 356 1.68 10.77 -9.82
C ARG A 356 2.89 10.00 -9.33
N TYR A 357 3.99 10.10 -10.07
CA TYR A 357 5.27 9.61 -9.59
C TYR A 357 5.90 10.65 -8.65
N LEU A 358 6.46 10.20 -7.53
CA LEU A 358 7.17 11.01 -6.55
C LEU A 358 8.34 10.18 -6.03
N SER A 359 9.57 10.55 -6.40
CA SER A 359 10.75 9.84 -5.94
C SER A 359 10.92 10.03 -4.43
N VAL A 360 11.33 8.97 -3.72
CA VAL A 360 11.69 9.09 -2.28
C VAL A 360 12.87 10.03 -2.05
N PHE A 361 13.67 10.29 -3.09
CA PHE A 361 14.76 11.26 -3.05
C PHE A 361 14.30 12.71 -3.17
N ASP A 362 13.03 12.94 -3.56
CA ASP A 362 12.43 14.27 -3.65
C ASP A 362 11.82 14.73 -2.32
N TYR A 363 11.77 13.86 -1.30
CA TYR A 363 11.35 14.26 0.04
C TYR A 363 12.29 15.34 0.60
N VAL A 364 11.71 16.30 1.31
CA VAL A 364 12.51 17.27 2.05
C VAL A 364 13.19 16.62 3.24
N ASP A 365 14.27 17.23 3.70
CA ASP A 365 15.05 16.75 4.83
C ASP A 365 14.14 16.58 6.06
N ALA A 366 14.26 15.44 6.73
CA ALA A 366 13.45 15.06 7.87
C ALA A 366 13.74 15.94 9.09
N PRO A 367 12.79 16.11 10.02
CA PRO A 367 13.00 16.94 11.21
C PRO A 367 13.90 16.30 12.26
N VAL A 368 14.04 14.96 12.24
CA VAL A 368 14.86 14.19 13.18
C VAL A 368 15.57 13.06 12.45
N ARG A 369 16.69 12.60 13.01
CA ARG A 369 17.37 11.41 12.50
C ARG A 369 16.54 10.17 12.81
N PHE A 370 16.36 9.32 11.82
CA PHE A 370 15.77 8.01 12.02
C PHE A 370 16.48 6.99 11.14
N ILE A 371 16.49 5.73 11.59
CA ILE A 371 17.12 4.65 10.84
C ILE A 371 16.12 4.17 9.77
N GLY A 372 16.39 4.47 8.50
CA GLY A 372 15.58 4.03 7.37
C GLY A 372 15.80 2.57 6.99
N CYS A 373 15.29 2.18 5.83
CA CYS A 373 15.43 0.81 5.31
C CYS A 373 16.83 0.47 4.75
N ASP A 374 17.72 1.46 4.64
CA ASP A 374 19.00 1.34 3.91
C ASP A 374 20.22 1.00 4.78
N TYR A 375 20.04 0.22 5.85
CA TYR A 375 21.13 -0.01 6.82
C TYR A 375 22.19 -1.06 6.42
N ARG A 376 22.02 -1.80 5.30
CA ARG A 376 22.84 -2.98 4.94
C ARG A 376 23.81 -2.89 3.74
N PRO A 377 24.02 -1.79 2.98
CA PRO A 377 24.95 -1.84 1.84
C PRO A 377 26.37 -2.38 2.17
N TYR A 378 26.75 -2.44 3.45
CA TYR A 378 28.05 -2.91 3.93
C TYR A 378 28.00 -4.07 4.93
N ALA A 379 26.85 -4.75 5.13
CA ALA A 379 26.78 -5.98 5.94
C ALA A 379 27.41 -7.20 5.24
N CYS A 380 27.91 -7.04 4.01
CA CYS A 380 28.84 -7.98 3.41
C CYS A 380 30.26 -7.64 3.88
N ASP A 381 30.91 -8.57 4.58
CA ASP A 381 32.31 -8.47 5.03
C ASP A 381 33.26 -7.97 3.93
N GLU A 382 32.98 -8.29 2.66
CA GLU A 382 33.77 -7.87 1.49
C GLU A 382 33.86 -6.35 1.28
N VAL A 383 32.83 -5.59 1.66
CA VAL A 383 32.86 -4.13 1.49
C VAL A 383 33.58 -3.46 2.66
N ILE A 384 33.63 -4.11 3.82
CA ILE A 384 34.44 -3.66 4.97
C ILE A 384 35.93 -3.85 4.68
N ILE A 385 36.30 -4.90 3.92
CA ILE A 385 37.71 -5.21 3.64
C ILE A 385 38.27 -4.42 2.44
N SER A 386 37.46 -4.14 1.40
CA SER A 386 38.01 -3.66 0.12
C SER A 386 38.11 -2.13 -0.05
N LYS A 387 37.55 -1.31 0.85
CA LYS A 387 37.66 0.14 0.75
C LYS A 387 37.79 0.77 2.14
N GLU A 388 38.92 1.42 2.41
CA GLU A 388 39.11 2.41 3.48
C GLU A 388 38.19 3.65 3.32
N ARG A 389 36.99 3.49 2.80
CA ARG A 389 35.97 4.54 2.76
C ARG A 389 35.28 4.51 4.11
N ASN A 390 35.56 5.56 4.90
CA ASN A 390 34.80 5.87 6.11
C ASN A 390 33.30 5.74 5.82
N TYR A 391 32.65 4.86 6.56
CA TYR A 391 31.24 4.56 6.44
C TYR A 391 30.40 5.80 6.77
N GLU A 392 29.69 6.34 5.78
CA GLU A 392 28.59 7.28 6.02
C GLU A 392 27.29 6.47 6.06
N LEU A 393 26.69 6.37 7.25
CA LEU A 393 25.35 5.85 7.43
C LEU A 393 24.42 6.56 6.44
N PRO A 394 23.63 5.82 5.62
CA PRO A 394 22.59 6.42 4.78
C PRO A 394 21.41 6.79 5.69
N PHE A 395 21.66 7.68 6.65
CA PHE A 395 20.61 8.37 7.35
C PHE A 395 19.80 9.17 6.34
N SER A 396 18.51 9.29 6.62
CA SER A 396 17.70 10.33 6.01
C SER A 396 18.41 11.67 6.19
N ARG A 397 18.38 12.50 5.14
CA ARG A 397 18.84 13.89 5.26
C ARG A 397 18.00 14.55 6.33
N VAL A 398 18.64 15.28 7.25
CA VAL A 398 17.98 15.93 8.38
C VAL A 398 18.12 17.43 8.25
N ASP A 399 17.01 18.12 8.48
CA ASP A 399 16.99 19.57 8.52
C ASP A 399 17.59 20.05 9.86
N PRO A 400 18.73 20.75 9.83
CA PRO A 400 19.43 21.10 11.06
C PRO A 400 18.65 22.11 11.91
N ALA A 401 17.76 22.92 11.30
CA ALA A 401 16.95 23.87 12.04
C ALA A 401 15.82 23.17 12.79
N CYS A 402 15.13 22.22 12.15
CA CYS A 402 14.14 21.37 12.81
C CYS A 402 14.77 20.49 13.90
N GLU A 403 15.91 19.84 13.62
CA GLU A 403 16.61 18.99 14.59
C GLU A 403 16.99 19.80 15.83
N LYS A 404 17.53 21.02 15.63
CA LYS A 404 17.85 21.92 16.73
C LYS A 404 16.61 22.31 17.53
N LYS A 405 15.52 22.75 16.87
CA LYS A 405 14.27 23.13 17.55
C LYS A 405 13.72 22.01 18.45
N ILE A 406 13.85 20.75 18.02
CA ILE A 406 13.37 19.59 18.76
C ILE A 406 14.31 19.26 19.92
N ARG A 407 15.64 19.30 19.68
CA ARG A 407 16.64 19.07 20.73
C ARG A 407 16.64 20.17 21.80
N ASP A 408 16.30 21.40 21.44
CA ASP A 408 16.16 22.51 22.39
C ASP A 408 15.03 22.27 23.42
N CYS A 409 14.13 21.30 23.19
CA CYS A 409 13.16 20.86 24.19
C CYS A 409 13.76 19.92 25.26
N ASP A 410 14.95 19.37 25.06
CA ASP A 410 15.68 18.47 25.98
C ASP A 410 14.88 17.23 26.44
N VAL A 411 13.95 16.75 25.61
CA VAL A 411 13.15 15.55 25.89
C VAL A 411 13.31 14.51 24.78
N PHE A 412 14.11 13.49 25.06
CA PHE A 412 14.37 12.39 24.12
C PHE A 412 13.08 11.68 23.66
N GLY A 413 12.08 11.57 24.54
CA GLY A 413 10.78 10.98 24.19
C GLY A 413 10.09 11.67 23.02
N LEU A 414 10.25 12.99 22.89
CA LEU A 414 9.66 13.76 21.79
C LEU A 414 10.35 13.42 20.47
N GLU A 415 11.69 13.46 20.44
CA GLU A 415 12.49 13.09 19.26
C GLU A 415 12.18 11.65 18.82
N TYR A 416 12.11 10.73 19.78
CA TYR A 416 11.79 9.33 19.56
C TYR A 416 10.41 9.14 18.90
N LEU A 417 9.37 9.81 19.40
CA LEU A 417 8.01 9.67 18.86
C LEU A 417 7.88 10.29 17.47
N ILE A 418 8.57 11.40 17.19
CA ILE A 418 8.62 11.97 15.83
C ILE A 418 9.34 10.99 14.88
N ALA A 419 10.47 10.42 15.31
CA ALA A 419 11.16 9.39 14.53
C ALA A 419 10.28 8.15 14.32
N ALA A 420 9.50 7.75 15.33
CA ALA A 420 8.60 6.61 15.26
C ALA A 420 7.46 6.84 14.28
N LEU A 421 6.90 8.04 14.24
CA LEU A 421 5.92 8.43 13.24
C LEU A 421 6.51 8.29 11.82
N LEU A 422 7.71 8.85 11.58
CA LEU A 422 8.38 8.78 10.27
C LEU A 422 8.77 7.36 9.86
N SER A 423 9.00 6.46 10.82
CA SER A 423 9.30 5.04 10.57
C SER A 423 8.14 4.26 9.94
N ARG A 424 6.92 4.81 9.94
CA ARG A 424 5.75 4.22 9.26
C ARG A 424 5.76 4.36 7.74
N GLY A 425 6.80 5.01 7.20
CA GLY A 425 7.06 5.02 5.76
C GLY A 425 6.20 6.02 5.00
N ALA A 426 5.90 5.70 3.74
CA ALA A 426 5.27 6.62 2.79
C ALA A 426 3.93 7.18 3.29
N VAL A 427 3.17 6.39 4.07
CA VAL A 427 1.86 6.82 4.61
C VAL A 427 1.94 8.07 5.48
N VAL A 428 3.08 8.28 6.14
CA VAL A 428 3.39 9.45 6.95
C VAL A 428 4.23 10.45 6.15
N LYS A 429 5.26 9.98 5.46
CA LYS A 429 6.20 10.84 4.74
C LYS A 429 5.51 11.64 3.64
N ASP A 430 4.54 11.06 2.94
CA ASP A 430 3.72 11.78 1.96
C ASP A 430 2.82 12.86 2.59
N GLN A 431 2.57 12.83 3.89
CA GLN A 431 1.79 13.89 4.55
C GLN A 431 2.65 15.02 5.11
N ILE A 432 3.94 14.75 5.39
CA ILE A 432 4.80 15.67 6.15
C ILE A 432 5.97 16.16 5.29
N LEU A 433 6.60 15.29 4.50
CA LEU A 433 7.88 15.54 3.82
C LEU A 433 7.75 15.89 2.34
N ILE A 434 6.55 16.17 1.83
CA ILE A 434 6.36 16.61 0.44
C ILE A 434 7.02 17.96 0.19
N ASP A 435 6.95 18.87 1.15
CA ASP A 435 7.52 20.21 1.03
C ASP A 435 7.89 20.77 2.41
N LYS A 436 8.80 21.75 2.40
CA LYS A 436 9.36 22.34 3.64
C LYS A 436 8.28 23.01 4.49
N ARG A 437 7.31 23.68 3.86
CA ARG A 437 6.25 24.40 4.57
C ARG A 437 5.35 23.42 5.33
N THR A 438 4.97 22.31 4.71
CA THR A 438 4.17 21.26 5.36
C THR A 438 4.91 20.62 6.52
N ARG A 439 6.19 20.26 6.32
CA ARG A 439 7.05 19.72 7.39
C ARG A 439 7.15 20.68 8.57
N ASP A 440 7.53 21.93 8.30
CA ASP A 440 7.77 22.94 9.33
C ASP A 440 6.48 23.25 10.09
N ALA A 441 5.34 23.35 9.39
CA ALA A 441 4.04 23.55 10.03
C ALA A 441 3.66 22.38 10.95
N PHE A 442 3.96 21.14 10.58
CA PHE A 442 3.69 19.97 11.42
C PHE A 442 4.58 19.97 12.68
N VAL A 443 5.87 20.24 12.50
CA VAL A 443 6.85 20.30 13.60
C VAL A 443 6.52 21.45 14.55
N ASP A 444 6.29 22.66 14.02
CA ASP A 444 5.96 23.84 14.83
C ASP A 444 4.64 23.64 15.59
N MET A 445 3.65 22.97 14.99
CA MET A 445 2.42 22.58 15.70
C MET A 445 2.73 21.66 16.88
N ILE A 446 3.51 20.61 16.69
CA ILE A 446 3.89 19.69 17.77
C ILE A 446 4.64 20.43 18.88
N LEU A 447 5.64 21.23 18.52
CA LEU A 447 6.47 21.97 19.48
C LEU A 447 5.66 23.01 20.26
N GLN A 448 4.74 23.71 19.61
CA GLN A 448 3.82 24.62 20.29
C GLN A 448 2.97 23.86 21.32
N ARG A 449 2.41 22.71 20.93
CA ARG A 449 1.59 21.90 21.83
C ARG A 449 2.38 21.25 22.97
N PHE A 450 3.63 20.90 22.69
CA PHE A 450 4.55 20.37 23.68
C PHE A 450 4.86 21.40 24.77
N LYS A 451 5.11 22.66 24.38
CA LYS A 451 5.29 23.77 25.34
C LYS A 451 4.04 24.05 26.17
N ASP A 452 2.84 23.85 25.62
CA ASP A 452 1.59 23.99 26.38
C ASP A 452 1.46 22.88 27.44
N ASN A 453 1.78 21.63 27.07
CA ASN A 453 1.75 20.47 27.96
C ASN A 453 2.55 19.29 27.35
N GLU A 454 3.64 18.90 28.02
CA GLU A 454 4.56 17.86 27.53
C GLU A 454 3.92 16.47 27.53
N GLU A 455 3.40 16.03 28.69
CA GLU A 455 2.84 14.68 28.87
C GLU A 455 1.66 14.42 27.92
N LEU A 456 0.75 15.39 27.82
CA LEU A 456 -0.42 15.31 26.94
C LEU A 456 -0.01 15.19 25.47
N THR A 457 1.07 15.87 25.08
CA THR A 457 1.57 15.86 23.71
C THR A 457 2.26 14.54 23.37
N LEU A 458 3.05 13.99 24.29
CA LEU A 458 3.67 12.67 24.13
C LEU A 458 2.60 11.58 24.01
N GLU A 459 1.60 11.60 24.90
CA GLU A 459 0.47 10.66 24.85
C GLU A 459 -0.33 10.81 23.55
N ALA A 460 -0.54 12.04 23.06
CA ALA A 460 -1.22 12.27 21.79
C ALA A 460 -0.44 11.71 20.60
N LEU A 461 0.89 11.80 20.60
CA LEU A 461 1.75 11.20 19.58
C LEU A 461 1.73 9.67 19.65
N GLU A 462 1.75 9.09 20.85
CA GLU A 462 1.63 7.63 21.04
C GLU A 462 0.29 7.11 20.44
N ARG A 463 -0.83 7.77 20.79
CA ARG A 463 -2.15 7.41 20.22
C ARG A 463 -2.25 7.64 18.72
N LEU A 464 -1.57 8.67 18.19
CA LEU A 464 -1.51 8.92 16.75
C LEU A 464 -0.81 7.77 16.01
N ILE A 465 0.31 7.28 16.55
CA ILE A 465 1.06 6.16 15.97
C ILE A 465 0.19 4.89 15.98
N ASN A 466 -0.45 4.57 17.10
CA ASN A 466 -1.35 3.42 17.20
C ASN A 466 -2.52 3.53 16.21
N MET A 467 -3.11 4.73 16.07
CA MET A 467 -4.17 4.98 15.10
C MET A 467 -3.71 4.71 13.66
N ILE A 468 -2.49 5.12 13.29
CA ILE A 468 -1.94 4.83 11.96
C ILE A 468 -1.85 3.32 11.72
N ASP A 469 -1.34 2.56 12.69
CA ASP A 469 -1.20 1.10 12.60
C ASP A 469 -2.57 0.41 12.48
N GLU A 470 -3.57 0.87 13.23
CA GLU A 470 -4.91 0.29 13.33
C GLU A 470 -5.90 0.80 12.25
N SER A 471 -5.58 1.89 11.55
CA SER A 471 -6.45 2.48 10.52
C SER A 471 -6.31 1.81 9.15
N LYS A 472 -7.44 1.50 8.49
CA LYS A 472 -7.44 1.01 7.09
C LYS A 472 -7.03 2.08 6.09
N GLN A 473 -7.26 3.33 6.44
CA GLN A 473 -6.92 4.51 5.68
C GLN A 473 -6.45 5.55 6.67
N THR A 474 -5.22 6.04 6.47
CA THR A 474 -4.65 7.05 7.34
C THR A 474 -5.31 8.40 7.07
N PRO A 475 -5.96 9.01 8.07
CA PRO A 475 -6.52 10.35 7.96
C PRO A 475 -5.42 11.42 7.92
N CYS A 476 -5.81 12.68 7.77
CA CYS A 476 -4.89 13.80 7.87
C CYS A 476 -4.22 13.85 9.26
N LEU A 477 -2.89 13.68 9.30
CA LEU A 477 -2.14 13.61 10.56
C LEU A 477 -2.28 14.88 11.42
N PHE A 478 -2.41 16.06 10.80
CA PHE A 478 -2.62 17.33 11.49
C PHE A 478 -3.95 17.32 12.27
N THR A 479 -5.03 17.04 11.55
CA THR A 479 -6.38 17.01 12.13
C THR A 479 -6.50 15.92 13.18
N SER A 480 -5.98 14.72 12.92
CA SER A 480 -6.05 13.60 13.85
C SER A 480 -5.24 13.85 15.11
N PHE A 481 -4.03 14.41 15.01
CA PHE A 481 -3.24 14.80 16.17
C PHE A 481 -3.99 15.81 17.06
N GLN A 482 -4.59 16.85 16.46
CA GLN A 482 -5.35 17.84 17.20
C GLN A 482 -6.60 17.22 17.86
N LYS A 483 -7.34 16.37 17.15
CA LYS A 483 -8.51 15.68 17.70
C LYS A 483 -8.12 14.81 18.89
N ILE A 484 -7.09 13.97 18.74
CA ILE A 484 -6.58 13.11 19.82
C ILE A 484 -6.21 13.95 21.03
N ARG A 485 -5.46 15.03 20.84
CA ARG A 485 -5.05 15.92 21.93
C ARG A 485 -6.23 16.61 22.60
N ASN A 486 -7.24 17.05 21.84
CA ASN A 486 -8.42 17.69 22.41
C ASN A 486 -9.25 16.70 23.24
N THR A 487 -9.42 15.46 22.75
CA THR A 487 -10.06 14.38 23.51
C THR A 487 -9.30 14.06 24.80
N LEU A 488 -7.97 13.97 24.71
CA LEU A 488 -7.09 13.78 25.86
C LEU A 488 -7.18 14.95 26.86
N GLY A 489 -7.25 16.19 26.38
CA GLY A 489 -7.42 17.37 27.22
C GLY A 489 -8.72 17.35 28.03
N GLY A 490 -9.79 16.78 27.48
CA GLY A 490 -11.05 16.54 28.21
C GLY A 490 -10.97 15.41 29.24
N GLN A 491 -9.91 14.59 29.23
CA GLN A 491 -9.68 13.45 30.11
C GLN A 491 -8.42 13.61 30.97
N LYS A 492 -7.93 14.84 31.12
CA LYS A 492 -6.62 15.12 31.73
C LYS A 492 -6.49 14.55 33.14
N ASP A 493 -7.49 14.77 33.98
CA ASP A 493 -7.47 14.35 35.39
C ASP A 493 -7.34 12.81 35.52
N ILE A 494 -8.03 12.08 34.64
CA ILE A 494 -7.97 10.61 34.57
C ILE A 494 -6.58 10.15 34.14
N LEU A 495 -5.97 10.84 33.18
CA LEU A 495 -4.63 10.50 32.69
C LEU A 495 -3.56 10.73 33.77
N GLU A 496 -3.66 11.83 34.52
CA GLU A 496 -2.76 12.13 35.64
C GLU A 496 -2.88 11.08 36.76
N GLU A 497 -4.10 10.64 37.08
CA GLU A 497 -4.35 9.56 38.04
C GLU A 497 -3.68 8.24 37.58
N ILE A 498 -3.88 7.86 36.32
CA ILE A 498 -3.26 6.67 35.72
C ILE A 498 -1.73 6.75 35.79
N TYR A 499 -1.12 7.90 35.51
CA TYR A 499 0.33 8.05 35.61
C TYR A 499 0.84 7.93 37.05
N HIS A 500 0.12 8.52 38.00
CA HIS A 500 0.47 8.42 39.41
C HIS A 500 0.42 6.97 39.90
N ASP A 501 -0.63 6.23 39.53
CA ASP A 501 -0.79 4.83 39.89
C ASP A 501 0.28 3.95 39.26
N ASN A 502 0.54 4.11 37.96
CA ASN A 502 1.62 3.40 37.28
C ASN A 502 2.98 3.63 37.97
N LYS A 503 3.29 4.87 38.33
CA LYS A 503 4.54 5.22 39.02
C LYS A 503 4.61 4.61 40.42
N ARG A 504 3.49 4.57 41.15
CA ARG A 504 3.37 3.96 42.48
C ARG A 504 3.57 2.44 42.41
N GLU A 505 3.04 1.80 41.39
CA GLU A 505 3.21 0.36 41.13
C GLU A 505 4.60 0.01 40.55
N GLY A 506 5.37 1.02 40.15
CA GLY A 506 6.73 0.87 39.64
C GLY A 506 6.78 0.50 38.15
N TYR A 507 5.74 0.84 37.39
CA TYR A 507 5.77 0.76 35.93
C TYR A 507 6.62 1.89 35.33
N GLN A 508 7.35 1.55 34.27
CA GLN A 508 8.18 2.46 33.50
C GLN A 508 7.88 2.29 32.01
N ARG A 509 7.90 3.39 31.27
CA ARG A 509 7.74 3.40 29.81
C ARG A 509 9.09 3.08 29.16
N VAL A 510 9.21 1.90 28.57
CA VAL A 510 10.44 1.46 27.88
C VAL A 510 10.22 1.50 26.38
N ARG A 511 11.13 2.17 25.66
CA ARG A 511 11.05 2.34 24.21
C ARG A 511 11.37 1.04 23.50
N LYS A 512 10.74 0.79 22.36
CA LYS A 512 10.84 -0.49 21.66
C LYS A 512 11.10 -0.32 20.17
N VAL A 513 12.00 -1.14 19.64
CA VAL A 513 12.30 -1.20 18.21
C VAL A 513 12.06 -2.61 17.70
N ILE A 514 11.36 -2.70 16.57
CA ILE A 514 11.18 -3.94 15.82
C ILE A 514 12.05 -3.86 14.58
N ILE A 515 12.99 -4.79 14.45
CA ILE A 515 13.88 -4.93 13.30
C ILE A 515 13.38 -6.10 12.47
N THR A 516 13.06 -5.84 11.22
CA THR A 516 12.68 -6.84 10.22
C THR A 516 13.73 -6.93 9.12
N PRO A 517 13.67 -7.94 8.23
CA PRO A 517 14.57 -8.04 7.09
C PRO A 517 14.55 -6.79 6.21
N THR A 518 13.40 -6.11 6.11
CA THR A 518 13.23 -4.95 5.22
C THR A 518 13.16 -3.60 5.93
N ARG A 519 12.78 -3.55 7.22
CA ARG A 519 12.46 -2.29 7.93
C ARG A 519 12.99 -2.26 9.35
N ILE A 520 13.14 -1.05 9.89
CA ILE A 520 13.31 -0.78 11.31
C ILE A 520 12.14 0.10 11.73
N ILE A 521 11.38 -0.37 12.70
CA ILE A 521 10.11 0.23 13.11
C ILE A 521 10.25 0.60 14.58
N LEU A 522 10.24 1.90 14.88
CA LEU A 522 10.17 2.37 16.26
C LEU A 522 8.69 2.31 16.69
N VAL A 523 8.42 1.74 17.85
CA VAL A 523 7.06 1.50 18.35
C VAL A 523 6.81 2.42 19.55
N VAL A 524 5.54 2.70 19.84
CA VAL A 524 5.20 3.41 21.08
C VAL A 524 5.82 2.73 22.31
N PRO A 525 6.25 3.49 23.33
CA PRO A 525 6.79 2.92 24.55
C PRO A 525 5.82 1.92 25.19
N GLU A 526 6.35 0.79 25.65
CA GLU A 526 5.58 -0.20 26.39
C GLU A 526 5.67 0.10 27.89
N LEU A 527 4.56 -0.03 28.61
CA LEU A 527 4.58 -0.03 30.07
C LEU A 527 5.08 -1.38 30.56
N LEU A 528 6.26 -1.37 31.19
CA LEU A 528 6.87 -2.54 31.80
C LEU A 528 7.00 -2.32 33.30
N MET A 529 6.66 -3.33 34.10
CA MET A 529 6.95 -3.30 35.52
C MET A 529 8.47 -3.29 35.69
N GLY A 530 8.99 -2.29 36.41
CA GLY A 530 10.42 -2.08 36.57
C GLY A 530 11.06 -3.33 37.17
N ASN A 531 11.88 -4.03 36.39
CA ASN A 531 12.69 -5.14 36.87
C ASN A 531 13.98 -4.59 37.52
N ARG A 532 14.81 -5.47 38.10
CA ARG A 532 16.05 -5.05 38.77
C ARG A 532 16.99 -4.26 37.85
N VAL A 533 17.03 -4.57 36.56
CA VAL A 533 17.90 -3.91 35.58
C VAL A 533 17.41 -2.47 35.34
N LEU A 534 16.13 -2.29 35.03
CA LEU A 534 15.56 -0.95 34.79
C LEU A 534 15.68 -0.07 36.05
N ARG A 535 15.33 -0.59 37.24
CA ARG A 535 15.44 0.18 38.49
C ARG A 535 16.88 0.64 38.81
N THR A 536 17.87 -0.13 38.39
CA THR A 536 19.29 0.15 38.70
C THR A 536 19.91 1.08 37.66
N PHE A 537 19.63 0.86 36.37
CA PHE A 537 20.36 1.50 35.27
C PHE A 537 19.55 2.52 34.48
N ASP A 538 18.21 2.56 34.62
CA ASP A 538 17.34 3.40 33.82
C ASP A 538 16.09 3.83 34.60
N LYS A 539 16.22 4.91 35.38
CA LYS A 539 15.15 5.38 36.27
C LYS A 539 13.96 5.99 35.51
N ASP A 540 14.22 6.58 34.35
CA ASP A 540 13.28 7.33 33.53
C ASP A 540 12.84 6.59 32.25
N GLY A 541 13.42 5.43 31.96
CA GLY A 541 13.08 4.62 30.79
C GLY A 541 13.71 5.14 29.49
N ASN A 542 14.65 6.07 29.59
CA ASN A 542 15.35 6.70 28.48
C ASN A 542 16.72 6.07 28.20
N GLY A 543 17.31 5.39 29.18
CA GLY A 543 18.58 4.67 29.07
C GLY A 543 18.49 3.27 28.46
N ALA A 544 17.29 2.70 28.34
CA ALA A 544 17.06 1.35 27.84
C ALA A 544 16.21 1.32 26.56
N LEU A 545 16.62 0.45 25.63
CA LEU A 545 15.91 0.20 24.38
C LEU A 545 15.61 -1.30 24.25
N ARG A 546 14.34 -1.65 24.11
CA ARG A 546 13.92 -3.04 23.85
C ARG A 546 13.99 -3.31 22.35
N ILE A 547 14.85 -4.24 21.94
CA ILE A 547 15.00 -4.61 20.53
C ILE A 547 14.35 -5.97 20.30
N GLN A 548 13.52 -6.09 19.26
CA GLN A 548 12.94 -7.35 18.80
C GLN A 548 13.25 -7.59 17.34
N PHE A 549 13.74 -8.79 17.03
CA PHE A 549 13.93 -9.23 15.66
C PHE A 549 12.73 -10.09 15.22
N ARG A 550 12.06 -9.68 14.14
CA ARG A 550 10.86 -10.33 13.58
C ARG A 550 10.98 -10.46 12.08
N ASP A 551 10.23 -11.38 11.47
CA ASP A 551 10.02 -11.32 10.02
C ASP A 551 9.04 -10.17 9.68
N ASP A 552 8.91 -9.82 8.40
CA ASP A 552 8.07 -8.71 7.95
C ASP A 552 6.58 -8.91 8.27
N ASP A 553 6.14 -10.17 8.41
CA ASP A 553 4.79 -10.55 8.83
C ASP A 553 4.58 -10.55 10.35
N GLY A 554 5.61 -10.17 11.12
CA GLY A 554 5.60 -10.14 12.58
C GLY A 554 5.91 -11.48 13.26
N THR A 555 6.08 -12.56 12.49
CA THR A 555 6.45 -13.87 13.06
C THR A 555 7.90 -13.86 13.58
N PRO A 556 8.27 -14.78 14.49
CA PRO A 556 9.67 -14.94 14.88
C PRO A 556 10.53 -15.24 13.65
N LEU A 557 11.72 -14.62 13.57
CA LEU A 557 12.68 -14.96 12.53
C LEU A 557 13.00 -16.46 12.63
N ARG A 558 12.73 -17.20 11.55
CA ARG A 558 13.18 -18.57 11.45
C ARG A 558 14.70 -18.54 11.28
N VAL A 559 15.41 -19.13 12.23
CA VAL A 559 16.80 -19.50 11.99
C VAL A 559 16.75 -20.47 10.83
N ASN A 560 17.43 -20.15 9.72
CA ASN A 560 17.69 -21.19 8.73
C ASN A 560 18.51 -22.26 9.48
N THR A 561 17.87 -23.34 9.90
CA THR A 561 18.57 -24.62 10.08
C THR A 561 19.05 -25.02 8.70
N VAL A 562 20.23 -24.50 8.33
CA VAL A 562 21.02 -25.02 7.22
C VAL A 562 21.60 -26.34 7.65
#